data_AF-A0A7J4PNJ6-F1
#
_entry.id   AF-A0A7J4PNJ6-F1
#
_cell.length_a   1.000
_cell.length_b   1.000
_cell.length_c   1.000
_cell.angle_alpha   90.00
_cell.angle_beta   90.00
_cell.angle_gamma   90.00
#
_symmetry.space_group_name_H-M   'P 1'
#
loop_
_entity.id
_entity.type
_entity.pdbx_description
1 polymer ?
#
loop_
_entity_poly.entity_id
_entity_poly.type
_entity_poly.pdbx_seq_one_letter_code
_entity_poly.pdbx_strand_id
1 'polypeptide(L)'
;MQPDTLDISDSSEDPFELLQQAINLHNQGNLEQALDLLVRAEHSAFASRKPESLVVIYSVVGDVFSSLEDFERSLRYFEKSLQVIKLFEADDADVAEDGGEDLVLTEWSASNENKIGKLLFRLGQTGEAEKRFNRALGLYEKLLEADSENVQHLSSLAKVKDNVGTLLSSRGQIDEACVVHTEAADIRRSLRKRKSE
;
A
#
# COMPACT_ATOMS: atom_id res chain seq x y z
N MET A 1 -21.85 7.78 -51.71
CA MET A 1 -21.95 7.65 -50.24
C MET A 1 -21.06 6.48 -49.85
N GLN A 2 -19.84 6.78 -49.42
CA GLN A 2 -19.01 5.79 -48.73
C GLN A 2 -19.50 5.72 -47.27
N PRO A 3 -19.54 4.54 -46.65
CA PRO A 3 -19.84 4.45 -45.23
C PRO A 3 -18.67 5.04 -44.46
N ASP A 4 -18.96 5.98 -43.56
CA ASP A 4 -18.05 6.43 -42.52
C ASP A 4 -17.57 5.19 -41.75
N THR A 5 -16.34 4.77 -42.02
CA THR A 5 -15.60 3.95 -41.08
C THR A 5 -15.31 4.86 -39.89
N LEU A 6 -16.19 4.82 -38.89
CA LEU A 6 -15.79 5.19 -37.54
C LEU A 6 -14.54 4.37 -37.24
N ASP A 7 -13.40 5.05 -37.27
CA ASP A 7 -12.17 4.56 -36.71
C ASP A 7 -12.42 4.49 -35.21
N ILE A 8 -12.93 3.34 -34.77
CA ILE A 8 -12.90 2.92 -33.37
C ILE A 8 -11.44 2.53 -33.13
N SER A 9 -10.54 3.51 -33.19
CA SER A 9 -9.25 3.39 -32.56
C SER A 9 -9.58 3.13 -31.10
N ASP A 10 -9.31 1.91 -30.68
CA ASP A 10 -9.49 1.36 -29.36
C ASP A 10 -8.72 2.25 -28.37
N SER A 11 -9.33 3.34 -27.93
CA SER A 11 -8.83 4.22 -26.88
C SER A 11 -9.12 3.56 -25.55
N SER A 12 -8.64 2.32 -25.38
CA SER A 12 -8.62 1.67 -24.08
C SER A 12 -7.75 2.56 -23.19
N GLU A 13 -8.40 3.35 -22.33
CA GLU A 13 -7.73 4.27 -21.42
C GLU A 13 -6.70 3.50 -20.62
N ASP A 14 -5.42 3.86 -20.70
CA ASP A 14 -4.38 3.04 -20.06
C ASP A 14 -4.58 3.03 -18.53
N PRO A 15 -4.57 1.85 -17.87
CA PRO A 15 -4.85 1.75 -16.44
C PRO A 15 -3.92 2.61 -15.58
N PHE A 16 -2.66 2.78 -16.01
CA PHE A 16 -1.67 3.55 -15.28
C PHE A 16 -1.98 5.05 -15.38
N GLU A 17 -2.38 5.55 -16.55
CA GLU A 17 -2.78 6.95 -16.70
C GLU A 17 -3.99 7.29 -15.81
N LEU A 18 -5.03 6.45 -15.85
CA LEU A 18 -6.23 6.61 -15.01
C LEU A 18 -5.88 6.57 -13.52
N LEU A 19 -4.98 5.68 -13.11
CA LEU A 19 -4.50 5.58 -11.74
C LEU A 19 -3.76 6.85 -11.30
N GLN A 20 -2.87 7.40 -12.13
CA GLN A 20 -2.16 8.63 -11.80
C GLN A 20 -3.12 9.83 -11.64
N GLN A 21 -4.11 9.94 -12.53
CA GLN A 21 -5.14 10.96 -12.41
C GLN A 21 -5.97 10.79 -11.12
N ALA A 22 -6.35 9.56 -10.77
CA ALA A 22 -7.08 9.26 -9.54
C ALA A 22 -6.29 9.64 -8.28
N ILE A 23 -4.99 9.32 -8.23
CA ILE A 23 -4.10 9.69 -7.11
C ILE A 23 -4.03 11.22 -6.96
N ASN A 24 -3.94 11.95 -8.07
CA ASN A 24 -3.93 13.40 -8.04
C ASN A 24 -5.24 13.98 -7.50
N LEU A 25 -6.39 13.44 -7.93
CA LEU A 25 -7.69 13.84 -7.41
C LEU A 25 -7.86 13.50 -5.93
N HIS A 26 -7.40 12.32 -5.49
CA HIS A 26 -7.38 11.93 -4.07
C HIS A 26 -6.58 12.93 -3.23
N ASN A 27 -5.38 13.31 -3.68
CA ASN A 27 -4.53 14.29 -3.02
C ASN A 27 -5.16 15.70 -2.96
N GLN A 28 -6.04 16.03 -3.92
CA GLN A 28 -6.82 17.28 -3.94
C GLN A 28 -8.10 17.21 -3.09
N GLY A 29 -8.43 16.05 -2.52
CA GLY A 29 -9.67 15.83 -1.77
C GLY A 29 -10.91 15.56 -2.65
N ASN A 30 -10.74 15.39 -3.96
CA ASN A 30 -11.81 15.07 -4.90
C ASN A 30 -12.10 13.55 -4.90
N LEU A 31 -12.57 13.05 -3.75
CA LEU A 31 -12.66 11.61 -3.44
C LEU A 31 -13.62 10.84 -4.38
N GLU A 32 -14.78 11.42 -4.69
CA GLU A 32 -15.77 10.76 -5.57
C GLU A 32 -15.26 10.62 -7.01
N GLN A 33 -14.62 11.67 -7.54
CA GLN A 33 -14.03 11.64 -8.87
C GLN A 33 -12.83 10.69 -8.93
N ALA A 34 -12.03 10.62 -7.85
CA ALA A 34 -10.98 9.62 -7.73
C ALA A 34 -11.54 8.19 -7.79
N LEU A 35 -12.65 7.91 -7.11
CA LEU A 35 -13.30 6.59 -7.18
C LEU A 35 -13.82 6.25 -8.58
N ASP A 36 -14.43 7.19 -9.30
CA ASP A 36 -14.86 6.97 -10.68
C ASP A 36 -13.69 6.56 -11.59
N LEU A 37 -12.57 7.30 -11.49
CA LEU A 37 -11.36 6.97 -12.24
C LEU A 37 -10.76 5.62 -11.83
N LEU A 38 -10.81 5.25 -10.55
CA LEU A 38 -10.30 3.95 -10.09
C LEU A 38 -11.15 2.78 -10.59
N VAL A 39 -12.47 2.94 -10.70
CA VAL A 39 -13.36 1.92 -11.30
C VAL A 39 -13.03 1.74 -12.79
N ARG A 40 -12.77 2.84 -13.51
CA ARG A 40 -12.32 2.78 -14.91
C ARG A 40 -10.94 2.14 -15.03
N ALA A 41 -10.02 2.47 -14.13
CA ALA A 41 -8.68 1.88 -14.09
C ALA A 41 -8.75 0.36 -13.85
N GLU A 42 -9.61 -0.09 -12.93
CA GLU A 42 -9.86 -1.51 -12.67
C GLU A 42 -10.37 -2.22 -13.94
N HIS A 43 -11.42 -1.69 -14.59
CA HIS A 43 -11.94 -2.25 -15.84
C HIS A 43 -10.88 -2.31 -16.94
N SER A 44 -10.10 -1.25 -17.10
CA SER A 44 -9.03 -1.21 -18.10
C SER A 44 -7.91 -2.21 -17.78
N ALA A 45 -7.55 -2.39 -16.51
CA ALA A 45 -6.53 -3.35 -16.09
C ALA A 45 -6.94 -4.79 -16.45
N PHE A 46 -8.22 -5.13 -16.25
CA PHE A 46 -8.77 -6.41 -16.70
C PHE A 46 -8.77 -6.55 -18.22
N ALA A 47 -9.24 -5.53 -18.95
CA ALA A 47 -9.27 -5.54 -20.42
C ALA A 47 -7.88 -5.68 -21.03
N SER A 48 -6.89 -5.00 -20.45
CA SER A 48 -5.49 -5.00 -20.88
C SER A 48 -4.69 -6.21 -20.41
N ARG A 49 -5.29 -7.12 -19.62
CA ARG A 49 -4.62 -8.26 -18.98
C ARG A 49 -3.36 -7.83 -18.22
N LYS A 50 -3.44 -6.74 -17.46
CA LYS A 50 -2.38 -6.22 -16.56
C LYS A 50 -2.80 -6.38 -15.09
N PRO A 51 -2.96 -7.61 -14.57
CA PRO A 51 -3.47 -7.84 -13.23
C PRO A 51 -2.57 -7.23 -12.13
N GLU A 52 -1.29 -6.95 -12.41
CA GLU A 52 -0.33 -6.36 -11.46
C GLU A 52 -0.78 -4.94 -11.06
N SER A 53 -1.38 -4.22 -12.02
CA SER A 53 -1.92 -2.87 -11.78
C SER A 53 -3.05 -2.88 -10.74
N LEU A 54 -3.74 -4.02 -10.57
CA LEU A 54 -4.82 -4.16 -9.58
C LEU A 54 -4.30 -4.07 -8.14
N VAL A 55 -3.04 -4.44 -7.89
CA VAL A 55 -2.45 -4.30 -6.55
C VAL A 55 -2.49 -2.84 -6.11
N VAL A 56 -2.00 -1.95 -6.99
CA VAL A 56 -1.93 -0.51 -6.70
C VAL A 56 -3.33 0.11 -6.73
N ILE A 57 -4.16 -0.23 -7.73
CA ILE A 57 -5.54 0.27 -7.82
C ILE A 57 -6.31 -0.05 -6.54
N TYR A 58 -6.29 -1.29 -6.06
CA TYR A 58 -6.99 -1.66 -4.83
C TYR A 58 -6.40 -0.99 -3.58
N SER A 59 -5.09 -0.78 -3.51
CA SER A 59 -4.50 -0.01 -2.41
C SER A 59 -4.98 1.45 -2.42
N VAL A 60 -5.05 2.09 -3.60
CA VAL A 60 -5.53 3.48 -3.71
C VAL A 60 -7.03 3.58 -3.42
N VAL A 61 -7.86 2.64 -3.90
CA VAL A 61 -9.28 2.58 -3.52
C VAL A 61 -9.44 2.43 -2.01
N GLY A 62 -8.61 1.61 -1.38
CA GLY A 62 -8.53 1.49 0.07
C GLY A 62 -8.23 2.83 0.74
N ASP A 63 -7.23 3.58 0.25
CA ASP A 63 -6.89 4.91 0.77
C ASP A 63 -8.02 5.92 0.62
N VAL A 64 -8.74 5.92 -0.52
CA VAL A 64 -9.87 6.81 -0.75
C VAL A 64 -11.02 6.51 0.22
N PHE A 65 -11.37 5.23 0.43
CA PHE A 65 -12.36 4.86 1.45
C PHE A 65 -11.91 5.17 2.87
N SER A 66 -10.61 5.07 3.16
CA SER A 66 -10.04 5.55 4.44
C SER A 66 -10.27 7.04 4.64
N SER A 67 -10.10 7.85 3.59
CA SER A 67 -10.38 9.30 3.61
C SER A 67 -11.87 9.63 3.75
N LEU A 68 -12.76 8.76 3.25
CA LEU A 68 -14.21 8.85 3.42
C LEU A 68 -14.71 8.34 4.78
N GLU A 69 -13.80 7.87 5.65
CA GLU A 69 -14.11 7.19 6.92
C GLU A 69 -14.96 5.91 6.79
N ASP A 70 -15.04 5.35 5.58
CA ASP A 70 -15.65 4.04 5.31
C ASP A 70 -14.60 2.93 5.52
N PHE A 71 -14.31 2.66 6.80
CA PHE A 71 -13.22 1.74 7.17
C PHE A 71 -13.49 0.29 6.77
N GLU A 72 -14.75 -0.12 6.70
CA GLU A 72 -15.12 -1.47 6.27
C GLU A 72 -14.77 -1.70 4.80
N ARG A 73 -15.15 -0.77 3.91
CA ARG A 73 -14.75 -0.85 2.50
C ARG A 73 -13.25 -0.68 2.33
N SER A 74 -12.64 0.24 3.08
CA SER A 74 -11.20 0.45 3.05
C SER A 74 -10.41 -0.84 3.38
N LEU A 75 -10.77 -1.53 4.47
CA LEU A 75 -10.20 -2.82 4.83
C LEU A 75 -10.38 -3.85 3.73
N ARG A 76 -11.58 -3.96 3.15
CA ARG A 76 -11.87 -4.90 2.08
C ARG A 76 -10.97 -4.70 0.87
N TYR A 77 -10.70 -3.45 0.48
CA TYR A 77 -9.85 -3.16 -0.68
C TYR A 77 -8.35 -3.37 -0.40
N PHE A 78 -7.86 -3.08 0.81
CA PHE A 78 -6.50 -3.48 1.17
C PHE A 78 -6.32 -5.00 1.19
N GLU A 79 -7.30 -5.76 1.69
CA GLU A 79 -7.30 -7.22 1.64
C GLU A 79 -7.36 -7.76 0.20
N LYS A 80 -8.13 -7.12 -0.69
CA LYS A 80 -8.10 -7.44 -2.12
C LYS A 80 -6.72 -7.23 -2.73
N SER A 81 -6.04 -6.12 -2.40
CA SER A 81 -4.67 -5.84 -2.83
C SER A 81 -3.72 -6.97 -2.39
N LEU A 82 -3.78 -7.38 -1.11
CA LEU A 82 -2.98 -8.50 -0.60
C LEU A 82 -3.32 -9.86 -1.23
N GLN A 83 -4.60 -10.10 -1.57
CA GLN A 83 -5.01 -11.32 -2.27
C GLN A 83 -4.41 -11.39 -3.67
N VAL A 84 -4.39 -10.27 -4.40
CA VAL A 84 -3.77 -10.20 -5.72
C VAL A 84 -2.26 -10.47 -5.61
N ILE A 85 -1.57 -9.87 -4.63
CA ILE A 85 -0.13 -10.13 -4.41
C ILE A 85 0.14 -11.63 -4.18
N LYS A 86 -0.64 -12.28 -3.33
CA LYS A 86 -0.49 -13.73 -3.05
C LYS A 86 -0.71 -14.61 -4.28
N LEU A 87 -1.55 -14.18 -5.23
CA LEU A 87 -1.74 -14.91 -6.48
C LEU A 87 -0.47 -14.84 -7.33
N PHE A 88 0.16 -13.67 -7.42
CA PHE A 88 1.45 -13.51 -8.13
C PHE A 88 2.57 -14.31 -7.48
N GLU A 89 2.71 -14.23 -6.14
CA GLU A 89 3.72 -15.00 -5.41
C GLU A 89 3.56 -16.52 -5.61
N ALA A 90 2.32 -17.01 -5.75
CA ALA A 90 2.05 -18.43 -6.02
C ALA A 90 2.40 -18.84 -7.46
N ASP A 91 2.10 -17.98 -8.44
CA ASP A 91 2.43 -18.23 -9.86
C ASP A 91 3.96 -18.19 -10.09
N ASP A 92 4.67 -17.27 -9.44
CA ASP A 92 6.14 -17.14 -9.56
C ASP A 92 6.91 -18.26 -8.84
N ALA A 93 6.34 -18.82 -7.76
CA ALA A 93 6.94 -19.95 -7.04
C ALA A 93 7.08 -21.21 -7.91
N ASP A 94 6.28 -21.34 -8.96
CA ASP A 94 6.35 -22.45 -9.92
C ASP A 94 7.39 -22.22 -11.04
N VAL A 95 7.91 -20.99 -11.19
CA VAL A 95 8.78 -20.57 -12.32
C VAL A 95 10.20 -20.18 -11.87
N ALA A 96 10.38 -19.72 -10.63
CA ALA A 96 11.65 -19.17 -10.16
C ALA A 96 12.68 -20.26 -9.79
N GLU A 97 13.60 -20.59 -10.71
CA GLU A 97 14.80 -21.39 -10.41
C GLU A 97 15.85 -20.62 -9.56
N ASP A 98 15.76 -19.28 -9.47
CA ASP A 98 16.75 -18.42 -8.80
C ASP A 98 16.27 -17.75 -7.51
N GLY A 99 15.05 -18.07 -7.02
CA GLY A 99 14.60 -17.67 -5.68
C GLY A 99 14.59 -16.16 -5.37
N GLY A 100 14.68 -15.30 -6.39
CA GLY A 100 14.63 -13.85 -6.23
C GLY A 100 13.22 -13.41 -5.90
N GLU A 101 12.96 -13.08 -4.63
CA GLU A 101 11.68 -12.50 -4.22
C GLU A 101 11.47 -11.12 -4.84
N ASP A 102 10.28 -10.88 -5.36
CA ASP A 102 9.91 -9.57 -5.88
C ASP A 102 9.81 -8.56 -4.72
N LEU A 103 10.82 -7.68 -4.63
CA LEU A 103 10.90 -6.62 -3.64
C LEU A 103 9.77 -5.60 -3.80
N VAL A 104 9.21 -5.43 -5.00
CA VAL A 104 8.08 -4.51 -5.25
C VAL A 104 6.79 -5.08 -4.65
N LEU A 105 6.51 -6.38 -4.85
CA LEU A 105 5.38 -7.04 -4.21
C LEU A 105 5.52 -7.03 -2.69
N THR A 106 6.75 -7.24 -2.19
CA THR A 106 7.07 -7.15 -0.76
C THR A 106 6.78 -5.75 -0.19
N GLU A 107 7.14 -4.68 -0.92
CA GLU A 107 6.85 -3.29 -0.55
C GLU A 107 5.33 -3.03 -0.47
N TRP A 108 4.57 -3.45 -1.48
CA TRP A 108 3.12 -3.29 -1.48
C TRP A 108 2.45 -4.10 -0.36
N SER A 109 2.92 -5.31 -0.08
CA SER A 109 2.47 -6.11 1.06
C SER A 109 2.73 -5.39 2.39
N ALA A 110 3.95 -4.87 2.60
CA ALA A 110 4.31 -4.15 3.81
C ALA A 110 3.43 -2.91 4.04
N SER A 111 3.19 -2.14 2.98
CA SER A 111 2.35 -0.96 3.00
C SER A 111 0.90 -1.30 3.33
N ASN A 112 0.31 -2.30 2.68
CA ASN A 112 -1.08 -2.73 2.94
C ASN A 112 -1.25 -3.31 4.34
N GLU A 113 -0.32 -4.14 4.84
CA GLU A 113 -0.37 -4.67 6.20
C GLU A 113 -0.36 -3.54 7.25
N ASN A 114 0.46 -2.50 7.06
CA ASN A 114 0.46 -1.32 7.94
C ASN A 114 -0.86 -0.54 7.88
N LYS A 115 -1.42 -0.33 6.68
CA LYS A 115 -2.70 0.37 6.50
C LYS A 115 -3.86 -0.38 7.17
N ILE A 116 -3.92 -1.71 6.98
CA ILE A 116 -4.88 -2.59 7.65
C ILE A 116 -4.70 -2.51 9.17
N GLY A 117 -3.48 -2.63 9.69
CA GLY A 117 -3.20 -2.52 11.12
C GLY A 117 -3.72 -1.22 11.72
N LYS A 118 -3.49 -0.08 11.04
CA LYS A 118 -4.00 1.23 11.45
C LYS A 118 -5.52 1.27 11.51
N LEU A 119 -6.21 0.68 10.53
CA LEU A 119 -7.68 0.65 10.51
C LEU A 119 -8.26 -0.25 11.59
N LEU A 120 -7.71 -1.45 11.76
CA LEU A 120 -8.12 -2.37 12.83
C LEU A 120 -7.95 -1.72 14.20
N PHE A 121 -6.86 -0.97 14.39
CA PHE A 121 -6.64 -0.20 15.62
C PHE A 121 -7.74 0.85 15.84
N ARG A 122 -8.09 1.65 14.80
CA ARG A 122 -9.20 2.62 14.88
C ARG A 122 -10.55 1.96 15.19
N LEU A 123 -10.75 0.72 14.73
CA LEU A 123 -11.96 -0.07 14.99
C LEU A 123 -11.93 -0.79 16.36
N GLY A 124 -10.90 -0.58 17.18
CA GLY A 124 -10.76 -1.21 18.50
C GLY A 124 -10.29 -2.67 18.46
N GLN A 125 -9.98 -3.21 17.27
CA GLN A 125 -9.48 -4.58 17.07
C GLN A 125 -7.96 -4.63 17.30
N THR A 126 -7.55 -4.25 18.51
CA THR A 126 -6.13 -4.02 18.85
C THR A 126 -5.25 -5.27 18.74
N GLY A 127 -5.79 -6.47 18.99
CA GLY A 127 -5.04 -7.73 18.83
C GLY A 127 -4.72 -8.06 17.38
N GLU A 128 -5.68 -7.85 16.48
CA GLU A 128 -5.44 -8.05 15.04
C GLU A 128 -4.58 -6.94 14.45
N ALA A 129 -4.73 -5.70 14.92
CA ALA A 129 -3.87 -4.58 14.52
C ALA A 129 -2.38 -4.88 14.79
N GLU A 130 -2.07 -5.41 15.96
CA GLU A 130 -0.70 -5.78 16.34
C GLU A 130 -0.10 -6.83 15.41
N LYS A 131 -0.86 -7.89 15.09
CA LYS A 131 -0.40 -8.92 14.14
C LYS A 131 -0.05 -8.31 12.78
N ARG A 132 -0.86 -7.36 12.31
CA ARG A 132 -0.68 -6.67 11.02
C ARG A 132 0.54 -5.75 11.04
N PHE A 133 0.73 -4.99 12.12
CA PHE A 133 1.94 -4.18 12.27
C PHE A 133 3.21 -5.04 12.35
N ASN A 134 3.19 -6.17 13.06
CA ASN A 134 4.34 -7.07 13.14
C ASN A 134 4.70 -7.67 11.78
N ARG A 135 3.71 -8.01 10.95
CA ARG A 135 3.95 -8.41 9.55
C ARG A 135 4.58 -7.29 8.74
N ALA A 136 4.05 -6.06 8.83
CA ALA A 136 4.61 -4.91 8.14
C ALA A 136 6.06 -4.61 8.57
N LEU A 137 6.37 -4.74 9.87
CA LEU A 137 7.75 -4.60 10.38
C LEU A 137 8.68 -5.62 9.73
N GLY A 138 8.33 -6.91 9.79
CA GLY A 138 9.18 -7.96 9.21
C GLY A 138 9.39 -7.80 7.70
N LEU A 139 8.37 -7.34 6.96
CA LEU A 139 8.50 -7.06 5.53
C LEU A 139 9.40 -5.85 5.25
N TYR A 140 9.29 -4.77 6.02
CA TYR A 140 10.19 -3.62 5.87
C TYR A 140 11.63 -3.92 6.31
N GLU A 141 11.82 -4.76 7.33
CA GLU A 141 13.16 -5.23 7.74
C GLU A 141 13.81 -6.02 6.60
N LYS A 142 13.08 -6.94 5.99
CA LYS A 142 13.53 -7.70 4.82
C LYS A 142 13.87 -6.83 3.62
N LEU A 143 13.05 -5.83 3.31
CA LEU A 143 13.35 -4.86 2.25
C LEU A 143 14.64 -4.07 2.51
N LEU A 144 14.96 -3.84 3.78
CA LEU A 144 16.19 -3.16 4.20
C LEU A 144 17.40 -4.09 4.30
N GLU A 145 17.21 -5.41 4.34
CA GLU A 145 18.31 -6.37 4.13
C GLU A 145 18.81 -6.31 2.69
N ALA A 146 17.90 -6.12 1.73
CA ALA A 146 18.25 -5.94 0.32
C ALA A 146 18.84 -4.56 0.01
N ASP A 147 18.29 -3.49 0.58
CA ASP A 147 18.79 -2.12 0.44
C ASP A 147 18.66 -1.35 1.76
N SER A 148 19.71 -1.46 2.58
CA SER A 148 19.75 -0.85 3.93
C SER A 148 19.74 0.68 3.94
N GLU A 149 20.03 1.32 2.80
CA GLU A 149 20.07 2.78 2.69
C GLU A 149 18.80 3.37 2.08
N ASN A 150 17.84 2.53 1.69
CA ASN A 150 16.59 2.95 1.07
C ASN A 150 15.80 3.91 1.99
N VAL A 151 15.78 5.18 1.60
CA VAL A 151 15.13 6.24 2.38
C VAL A 151 13.63 6.00 2.53
N GLN A 152 12.98 5.45 1.50
CA GLN A 152 11.54 5.22 1.51
C GLN A 152 11.17 4.07 2.45
N HIS A 153 11.93 2.98 2.44
CA HIS A 153 11.72 1.85 3.35
C HIS A 153 12.02 2.23 4.81
N LEU A 154 13.10 2.97 5.06
CA LEU A 154 13.42 3.50 6.41
C LEU A 154 12.31 4.42 6.94
N SER A 155 11.80 5.32 6.10
CA SER A 155 10.69 6.21 6.46
C SER A 155 9.42 5.43 6.80
N SER A 156 9.12 4.39 6.01
CA SER A 156 7.96 3.54 6.21
C SER A 156 8.08 2.68 7.47
N LEU A 157 9.26 2.10 7.73
CA LEU A 157 9.56 1.37 8.96
C LEU A 157 9.34 2.24 10.20
N ALA A 158 9.83 3.48 10.19
CA ALA A 158 9.61 4.43 11.28
C ALA A 158 8.12 4.73 11.50
N LYS A 159 7.33 4.81 10.42
CA LYS A 159 5.87 4.99 10.50
C LYS A 159 5.17 3.77 11.12
N VAL A 160 5.58 2.55 10.77
CA VAL A 160 5.03 1.33 11.40
C VAL A 160 5.38 1.30 12.89
N LYS A 161 6.63 1.59 13.25
CA LYS A 161 7.07 1.67 14.66
C LYS A 161 6.24 2.67 15.47
N ASP A 162 5.96 3.86 14.95
CA ASP A 162 5.07 4.80 15.64
C ASP A 162 3.66 4.28 15.85
N ASN A 163 3.10 3.55 14.88
CA ASN A 163 1.78 2.95 15.04
C ASN A 163 1.81 1.88 16.14
N VAL A 164 2.89 1.09 16.23
CA VAL A 164 3.10 0.12 17.32
C VAL A 164 3.24 0.82 18.66
N GLY A 165 4.05 1.89 18.76
CA GLY A 165 4.18 2.68 19.99
C GLY A 165 2.85 3.27 20.46
N THR A 166 2.03 3.75 19.52
CA THR A 166 0.66 4.23 19.80
C THR A 166 -0.23 3.10 20.33
N LEU A 167 -0.16 1.92 19.72
CA LEU A 167 -0.90 0.74 20.15
C LEU A 167 -0.46 0.28 21.55
N LEU A 168 0.84 0.21 21.82
CA LEU A 168 1.39 -0.13 23.14
C LEU A 168 0.94 0.87 24.22
N SER A 169 0.98 2.16 23.88
CA SER A 169 0.50 3.23 24.77
C SER A 169 -0.97 3.03 25.13
N SER A 170 -1.82 2.66 24.16
CA SER A 170 -3.25 2.40 24.39
C SER A 170 -3.52 1.21 25.33
N ARG A 171 -2.55 0.29 25.47
CA ARG A 171 -2.60 -0.86 26.38
C ARG A 171 -1.96 -0.57 27.74
N GLY A 172 -1.47 0.65 27.97
CA GLY A 172 -0.75 1.02 29.19
C GLY A 172 0.69 0.53 29.26
N GLN A 173 1.24 0.00 28.17
CA GLN A 173 2.63 -0.44 28.05
C GLN A 173 3.53 0.76 27.69
N ILE A 174 3.62 1.71 28.61
CA ILE A 174 4.22 3.02 28.36
C ILE A 174 5.74 2.93 28.14
N ASP A 175 6.43 2.08 28.89
CA ASP A 175 7.88 1.93 28.78
C ASP A 175 8.26 1.34 27.41
N GLU A 176 7.56 0.28 26.99
CA GLU A 176 7.76 -0.33 25.67
C GLU A 176 7.38 0.63 24.54
N ALA A 177 6.30 1.40 24.70
CA ALA A 177 5.92 2.43 23.74
C ALA A 177 7.01 3.51 23.58
N CYS A 178 7.62 3.94 24.69
CA CYS A 178 8.70 4.93 24.65
C CYS A 178 9.93 4.42 23.90
N VAL A 179 10.31 3.15 24.11
CA VAL A 179 11.41 2.51 23.36
C VAL A 179 11.11 2.54 21.87
N VAL A 180 9.95 2.03 21.45
CA VAL A 180 9.59 1.94 20.03
C VAL A 180 9.46 3.31 19.36
N HIS A 181 8.89 4.31 20.04
CA HIS A 181 8.85 5.68 19.53
C HIS A 181 10.24 6.31 19.41
N THR A 182 11.16 5.99 20.33
CA THR A 182 12.53 6.48 20.27
C THR A 182 13.25 5.91 19.05
N GLU A 183 13.11 4.62 18.77
CA GLU A 183 13.66 3.99 17.56
C GLU A 183 13.12 4.64 16.28
N ALA A 184 11.82 4.90 16.20
CA ALA A 184 11.21 5.59 15.07
C ALA A 184 11.75 7.02 14.90
N ALA A 185 11.94 7.75 16.00
CA ALA A 185 12.49 9.09 16.00
C ALA A 185 13.97 9.11 15.56
N ASP A 186 14.74 8.10 15.95
CA ASP A 186 16.15 7.96 15.59
C ASP A 186 16.33 7.71 14.09
N ILE A 187 15.50 6.86 13.49
CA ILE A 187 15.46 6.65 12.03
C ILE A 187 15.15 7.98 11.31
N ARG A 188 14.12 8.72 11.75
CA ARG A 188 13.80 10.01 11.10
C ARG A 188 14.92 11.03 11.25
N ARG A 189 15.61 11.02 12.39
CA ARG A 189 16.76 11.90 12.63
C ARG A 189 17.92 11.58 11.71
N SER A 190 18.22 10.30 11.48
CA SER A 190 19.28 9.89 10.55
C SER A 190 18.93 10.28 9.11
N LEU A 191 17.69 10.04 8.66
CA LEU A 191 17.22 10.43 7.34
C LEU A 191 17.29 11.95 7.11
N ARG A 192 16.92 12.75 8.12
CA ARG A 192 17.01 14.22 8.02
C ARG A 192 18.45 14.70 7.85
N LYS A 193 19.40 14.09 8.56
CA LYS A 193 20.83 14.44 8.44
C LYS A 193 21.36 14.13 7.04
N ARG A 194 21.03 12.95 6.49
CA ARG A 194 21.41 12.55 5.13
C ARG A 194 20.87 13.51 4.06
N LYS A 195 19.66 14.05 4.24
CA LYS A 195 19.06 15.02 3.29
C LYS A 195 19.69 16.42 3.36
N SER A 196 20.40 16.74 4.45
CA SER A 196 21.06 18.04 4.65
C SER A 196 22.54 18.06 4.28
N GLU A 197 23.09 16.91 3.88
CA GLU A 197 24.45 16.72 3.36
C GLU A 197 24.45 16.76 1.83
#